data_AF-A0A954FTU0-F1
#
_entry.id   AF-A0A954FTU0-F1
#
_cell.length_a   1.000
_cell.length_b   1.000
_cell.length_c   1.000
_cell.angle_alpha   90.00
_cell.angle_beta   90.00
_cell.angle_gamma   90.00
#
_symmetry.space_group_name_H-M   'P 1'
#
loop_
_entity.id
_entity.type
_entity.pdbx_description
1 polymer ?
#
loop_
_entity_poly.entity_id
_entity_poly.type
_entity_poly.pdbx_seq_one_letter_code
_entity_poly.pdbx_strand_id
1 'polypeptide(L)'
;MSFPLKSGVAAVLCLLCASQFLGCGGSDLPELGFVSGKVTMDGSPPGGVLIAFLPENGRPSTAEVDAEGKYELFYKKGLAGTKVGPNTVSFSWPTGSTGLAIPSKYAEKSELKVDVKPGDNTFDFDLKSDPATAPKAADAPAILD
;
A
#
# COMPACT_ATOMS: atom_id res chain seq x y z
N MET A 1 38.78 -69.27 0.13
CA MET A 1 37.60 -69.83 0.83
C MET A 1 36.67 -68.66 1.15
N SER A 2 35.42 -68.78 0.75
CA SER A 2 34.50 -67.68 0.46
C SER A 2 33.47 -67.42 1.57
N PHE A 3 33.04 -66.16 1.70
CA PHE A 3 31.78 -65.62 2.27
C PHE A 3 31.47 -65.86 3.78
N PRO A 4 30.60 -65.06 4.46
CA PRO A 4 29.58 -64.16 3.89
C PRO A 4 29.37 -62.75 4.50
N LEU A 5 28.83 -61.91 3.61
CA LEU A 5 27.92 -60.77 3.77
C LEU A 5 26.91 -60.92 4.93
N LYS A 6 26.73 -59.86 5.75
CA LYS A 6 25.54 -59.65 6.59
C LYS A 6 25.05 -58.20 6.48
N SER A 7 23.77 -58.09 6.16
CA SER A 7 23.01 -56.89 5.87
C SER A 7 22.89 -55.88 7.02
N GLY A 8 22.96 -54.61 6.64
CA GLY A 8 22.11 -53.49 7.05
C GLY A 8 21.72 -53.32 8.51
N VAL A 9 22.22 -52.26 9.15
CA VAL A 9 21.47 -51.49 10.15
C VAL A 9 21.86 -50.01 10.04
N ALA A 10 20.86 -49.19 9.73
CA ALA A 10 20.68 -47.79 10.12
C ALA A 10 21.78 -46.77 9.77
N ALA A 11 21.72 -46.28 8.54
CA ALA A 11 21.77 -44.82 8.36
C ALA A 11 20.69 -44.18 9.26
N VAL A 12 20.98 -43.00 9.84
CA VAL A 12 20.12 -42.10 10.65
C VAL A 12 20.79 -41.83 12.01
N LEU A 13 21.68 -40.83 12.06
CA LEU A 13 21.79 -39.91 13.19
C LEU A 13 22.75 -38.73 12.88
N CYS A 14 22.55 -38.05 11.74
CA CYS A 14 23.40 -36.92 11.34
C CYS A 14 22.59 -35.68 10.94
N LEU A 15 21.49 -35.37 11.65
CA LEU A 15 20.64 -34.24 11.26
C LEU A 15 19.79 -33.67 12.42
N LEU A 16 20.41 -33.26 13.53
CA LEU A 16 19.68 -32.66 14.67
C LEU A 16 20.28 -31.30 15.13
N CYS A 17 20.72 -30.46 14.20
CA CYS A 17 21.31 -29.14 14.53
C CYS A 17 20.73 -27.94 13.73
N ALA A 18 19.50 -28.00 13.22
CA ALA A 18 18.95 -26.92 12.39
C ALA A 18 17.51 -26.49 12.70
N SER A 19 17.01 -26.68 13.93
CA SER A 19 15.79 -26.01 14.39
C SER A 19 16.11 -24.57 14.83
N GLN A 20 16.50 -23.78 13.84
CA GLN A 20 16.67 -22.34 13.97
C GLN A 20 15.31 -21.68 14.22
N PHE A 21 15.30 -20.76 15.17
CA PHE A 21 14.45 -19.58 15.29
C PHE A 21 13.52 -19.31 14.08
N LEU A 22 12.28 -19.81 14.14
CA LEU A 22 11.18 -19.32 13.32
C LEU A 22 9.98 -19.04 14.22
N GLY A 23 10.21 -18.28 15.29
CA GLY A 23 9.17 -17.59 16.04
C GLY A 23 9.21 -16.12 15.67
N CYS A 24 8.88 -15.83 14.41
CA CYS A 24 8.78 -14.48 13.87
C CYS A 24 7.79 -13.66 14.72
N GLY A 25 8.21 -12.47 15.13
CA GLY A 25 7.40 -11.56 15.94
C GLY A 25 6.04 -11.33 15.29
N GLY A 26 4.99 -11.83 15.93
CA GLY A 26 3.61 -11.47 15.63
C GLY A 26 3.39 -10.02 16.02
N SER A 27 3.78 -9.10 15.15
CA SER A 27 3.28 -7.74 15.23
C SER A 27 1.77 -7.79 15.01
N ASP A 28 1.01 -7.16 15.91
CA ASP A 28 -0.45 -6.91 15.92
C ASP A 28 -0.93 -6.08 14.70
N LEU A 29 -0.31 -6.31 13.55
CA LEU A 29 -0.59 -5.64 12.30
C LEU A 29 -1.63 -6.47 11.54
N PRO A 30 -2.68 -5.82 10.99
CA PRO A 30 -3.56 -6.50 10.06
C PRO A 30 -2.74 -6.96 8.85
N GLU A 31 -3.28 -7.93 8.10
CA GLU A 31 -2.70 -8.32 6.82
C GLU A 31 -2.63 -7.10 5.88
N LEU A 32 -1.41 -6.80 5.41
CA LEU A 32 -1.12 -5.66 4.56
C LEU A 32 -0.77 -6.13 3.14
N GLY A 33 -1.30 -5.43 2.14
CA GLY A 33 -0.83 -5.48 0.76
C GLY A 33 0.05 -4.28 0.47
N PHE A 34 1.22 -4.51 -0.12
CA PHE A 34 2.08 -3.46 -0.63
C PHE A 34 1.41 -2.86 -1.87
N VAL A 35 1.31 -1.53 -1.91
CA VAL A 35 0.65 -0.82 -3.01
C VAL A 35 1.60 0.25 -3.51
N SER A 36 1.87 0.18 -4.80
CA SER A 36 2.61 1.18 -5.55
C SER A 36 1.91 1.46 -6.88
N GLY A 37 2.32 2.50 -7.57
CA GLY A 37 1.82 2.75 -8.92
C GLY A 37 2.19 4.13 -9.41
N LYS A 38 1.51 4.55 -10.48
CA LYS A 38 1.67 5.86 -11.08
C LYS A 38 0.35 6.61 -11.15
N VAL A 39 0.43 7.92 -10.95
CA VAL A 39 -0.67 8.85 -11.12
C VAL A 39 -0.30 9.83 -12.21
N THR A 40 -1.24 10.05 -13.12
CA THR A 40 -1.18 11.13 -14.11
C THR A 40 -2.41 12.01 -13.95
N MET A 41 -2.28 13.28 -14.28
CA MET A 41 -3.37 14.25 -14.31
C MET A 41 -3.31 15.01 -15.64
N ASP A 42 -4.33 14.82 -16.47
CA ASP A 42 -4.37 15.36 -17.85
C ASP A 42 -3.11 15.03 -18.68
N GLY A 43 -2.56 13.83 -18.47
CA GLY A 43 -1.34 13.35 -19.14
C GLY A 43 -0.01 13.86 -18.55
N SER A 44 -0.04 14.67 -17.48
CA SER A 44 1.17 15.12 -16.77
C SER A 44 1.27 14.52 -15.35
N PRO A 45 2.47 14.22 -14.82
CA PRO A 45 2.61 13.71 -13.45
C PRO A 45 2.26 14.79 -12.40
N PRO A 46 1.26 14.56 -11.53
CA PRO A 46 0.84 15.54 -10.54
C PRO A 46 1.66 15.38 -9.25
N GLY A 47 2.95 15.74 -9.33
CA GLY A 47 3.84 15.68 -8.17
C GLY A 47 3.34 16.51 -6.99
N GLY A 48 3.45 15.93 -5.79
CA GLY A 48 2.98 16.52 -4.53
C GLY A 48 1.51 16.26 -4.20
N VAL A 49 0.75 15.52 -5.03
CA VAL A 49 -0.60 15.08 -4.67
C VAL A 49 -0.53 14.03 -3.57
N LEU A 50 -1.43 14.14 -2.60
CA LEU A 50 -1.63 13.11 -1.58
C LEU A 50 -2.72 12.13 -2.02
N ILE A 51 -2.43 10.85 -1.87
CA ILE A 51 -3.36 9.74 -2.07
C ILE A 51 -3.69 9.16 -0.70
N ALA A 52 -4.97 8.89 -0.45
CA ALA A 52 -5.42 8.19 0.73
C ALA A 52 -6.26 6.97 0.34
N PHE A 53 -5.94 5.82 0.92
CA PHE A 53 -6.70 4.59 0.78
C PHE A 53 -7.47 4.36 2.08
N LEU A 54 -8.79 4.41 1.98
CA LEU A 54 -9.72 4.24 3.09
C LEU A 54 -10.32 2.84 3.00
N PRO A 55 -9.84 1.87 3.81
CA PRO A 55 -10.48 0.56 3.89
C PRO A 55 -11.87 0.69 4.51
N GLU A 56 -12.79 -0.24 4.21
CA GLU A 56 -14.11 -0.27 4.87
C GLU A 56 -14.03 -0.37 6.39
N ASN A 57 -12.97 -1.02 6.89
CA ASN A 57 -12.70 -1.15 8.32
C ASN A 57 -11.20 -1.00 8.59
N GLY A 58 -10.83 -0.08 9.47
CA GLY A 58 -9.45 0.09 9.94
C GLY A 58 -8.88 1.48 9.64
N ARG A 59 -7.56 1.58 9.72
CA ARG A 59 -6.82 2.84 9.51
C ARG A 59 -6.66 3.12 8.01
N PRO A 60 -6.83 4.36 7.56
CA PRO A 60 -6.46 4.75 6.21
C PRO A 60 -4.93 4.76 6.04
N SER A 61 -4.49 4.44 4.83
CA SER A 61 -3.09 4.51 4.41
C SER A 61 -2.91 5.69 3.47
N THR A 62 -1.72 6.29 3.43
CA THR A 62 -1.47 7.48 2.63
C THR A 62 -0.19 7.37 1.82
N ALA A 63 -0.15 8.00 0.65
CA ALA A 63 1.04 8.20 -0.16
C ALA A 63 1.14 9.65 -0.63
N GLU A 64 2.35 10.08 -0.92
CA GLU A 64 2.62 11.29 -1.68
C GLU A 64 3.11 10.89 -3.08
N VAL A 65 2.56 11.54 -4.11
CA VAL A 65 2.98 11.35 -5.50
C VAL A 65 4.28 12.13 -5.72
N ASP A 66 5.31 11.47 -6.23
CA ASP A 66 6.58 12.10 -6.54
C ASP A 66 6.54 12.92 -7.86
N ALA A 67 7.65 13.59 -8.18
CA ALA A 67 7.76 14.39 -9.40
C ALA A 67 7.66 13.57 -10.71
N GLU A 68 7.89 12.26 -10.66
CA GLU A 68 7.72 11.35 -11.80
C GLU A 68 6.29 10.79 -11.88
N GLY A 69 5.41 11.15 -10.94
CA GLY A 69 4.05 10.64 -10.83
C GLY A 69 3.96 9.29 -10.13
N LYS A 70 5.04 8.75 -9.55
CA LYS A 70 4.99 7.47 -8.83
C LYS A 70 4.58 7.70 -7.39
N TYR A 71 4.01 6.67 -6.76
CA TYR A 71 3.64 6.72 -5.36
C TYR A 71 3.80 5.34 -4.71
N GLU A 72 3.96 5.35 -3.39
CA GLU A 72 4.00 4.16 -2.54
C GLU A 72 3.14 4.43 -1.30
N LEU A 73 2.18 3.55 -1.01
CA LEU A 73 1.35 3.68 0.18
C LEU A 73 2.08 3.26 1.43
N PHE A 74 1.87 4.04 2.49
CA PHE A 74 2.32 3.71 3.83
C PHE A 74 1.12 3.59 4.78
N TYR A 75 1.01 2.42 5.41
CA TYR A 75 0.00 2.14 6.43
C TYR A 75 0.27 2.97 7.68
N LYS A 76 1.54 3.22 7.99
CA LYS A 76 2.02 4.17 9.00
C LYS A 76 3.46 4.57 8.66
N LYS A 77 3.98 5.58 9.35
CA LYS A 77 5.37 6.03 9.16
C LYS A 77 6.34 4.83 9.28
N GLY A 78 7.07 4.56 8.19
CA GLY A 78 8.04 3.46 8.11
C GLY A 78 7.45 2.06 7.88
N LEU A 79 6.14 1.95 7.62
CA LEU A 79 5.50 0.68 7.26
C LEU A 79 4.72 0.83 5.97
N ALA A 80 5.27 0.29 4.89
CA ALA A 80 4.65 0.29 3.58
C ALA A 80 3.42 -0.65 3.53
N GLY A 81 2.50 -0.34 2.64
CA GLY A 81 1.30 -1.10 2.36
C GLY A 81 0.02 -0.48 2.93
N THR A 82 -1.08 -1.18 2.73
CA THR A 82 -2.40 -0.86 3.27
C THR A 82 -3.13 -2.14 3.62
N LYS A 83 -4.21 -2.05 4.38
CA LYS A 83 -5.01 -3.21 4.74
C LYS A 83 -5.57 -3.87 3.48
N VAL A 84 -5.43 -5.20 3.38
CA VAL A 84 -6.02 -5.99 2.28
C VAL A 84 -7.55 -5.92 2.27
N GLY A 85 -8.13 -6.04 1.08
CA GLY A 85 -9.56 -5.96 0.83
C GLY A 85 -9.99 -4.66 0.15
N PRO A 86 -11.30 -4.34 0.18
CA PRO A 86 -11.85 -3.18 -0.49
C PRO A 86 -11.39 -1.88 0.19
N ASN A 87 -10.76 -1.02 -0.60
CA ASN A 87 -10.30 0.31 -0.21
C ASN A 87 -10.91 1.35 -1.16
N THR A 88 -11.40 2.45 -0.60
CA THR A 88 -11.80 3.63 -1.37
C THR A 88 -10.61 4.57 -1.48
N VAL A 89 -10.26 4.98 -2.68
CA VAL A 89 -9.08 5.81 -2.97
C VAL A 89 -9.51 7.25 -3.10
N SER A 90 -8.91 8.17 -2.37
CA SER A 90 -9.15 9.61 -2.54
C SER A 90 -7.84 10.36 -2.78
N PHE A 91 -7.94 11.46 -3.51
CA PHE A 91 -6.83 12.33 -3.88
C PHE A 91 -7.08 13.73 -3.33
N SER A 92 -6.03 14.36 -2.81
CA SER A 92 -6.09 15.71 -2.27
C SER A 92 -4.74 16.41 -2.37
N TRP A 93 -4.74 17.73 -2.40
CA TRP A 93 -3.51 18.49 -2.28
C TRP A 93 -3.14 18.68 -0.81
N PRO A 94 -1.84 18.61 -0.44
CA PRO A 94 -1.41 18.97 0.90
C PRO A 94 -1.78 20.42 1.20
N THR A 95 -2.04 20.70 2.48
CA THR A 95 -2.43 22.03 2.93
C THR A 95 -1.37 23.06 2.54
N GLY A 96 -1.79 24.14 1.86
CA GLY A 96 -0.90 25.19 1.37
C GLY A 96 -0.38 24.96 -0.06
N SER A 97 -0.65 23.81 -0.66
CA SER A 97 -0.36 23.59 -2.09
C SER A 97 -1.55 23.99 -2.96
N THR A 98 -1.27 24.82 -3.97
CA THR A 98 -2.20 25.13 -5.06
C THR A 98 -1.82 24.31 -6.28
N GLY A 99 -2.57 23.23 -6.53
CA GLY A 99 -2.44 22.43 -7.73
C GLY A 99 -3.71 22.41 -8.57
N LEU A 100 -3.72 21.56 -9.58
CA LEU A 100 -4.87 21.39 -10.48
C LEU A 100 -6.12 20.96 -9.68
N ALA A 101 -7.29 21.43 -10.12
CA ALA A 101 -8.54 21.05 -9.50
C ALA A 101 -8.79 19.54 -9.64
N ILE A 102 -8.86 18.85 -8.49
CA ILE A 102 -9.22 17.44 -8.43
C ILE A 102 -10.75 17.35 -8.31
N PRO A 103 -11.45 16.75 -9.29
CA PRO A 103 -12.89 16.58 -9.23
C PRO A 103 -13.34 15.83 -7.97
N SER A 104 -14.50 16.18 -7.42
CA SER A 104 -15.01 15.54 -6.19
C SER A 104 -15.17 14.02 -6.31
N LYS A 105 -15.40 13.48 -7.52
CA LYS A 105 -15.44 12.02 -7.81
C LYS A 105 -14.13 11.27 -7.55
N TYR A 106 -13.03 12.00 -7.34
CA TYR A 106 -11.72 11.45 -6.97
C TYR A 106 -11.27 11.94 -5.58
N ALA A 107 -11.99 12.86 -4.94
CA ALA A 107 -11.64 13.46 -3.66
C ALA A 107 -12.70 13.13 -2.59
N GLU A 108 -13.51 14.11 -2.17
CA GLU A 108 -14.50 13.96 -1.09
C GLU A 108 -15.59 12.92 -1.37
N LYS A 109 -16.01 12.81 -2.63
CA LYS A 109 -17.02 11.85 -3.08
C LYS A 109 -16.37 10.79 -3.95
N SER A 110 -15.22 10.29 -3.51
CA SER A 110 -14.50 9.34 -4.34
C SER A 110 -15.31 8.06 -4.58
N GLU A 111 -15.48 7.71 -5.84
CA GLU A 111 -16.10 6.47 -6.29
C GLU A 111 -15.05 5.42 -6.69
N LEU A 112 -13.76 5.77 -6.57
CA LEU A 112 -12.65 4.87 -6.89
C LEU A 112 -12.51 3.82 -5.79
N LYS A 113 -12.92 2.60 -6.10
CA LYS A 113 -12.75 1.43 -5.23
C LYS A 113 -11.72 0.50 -5.84
N VAL A 114 -10.74 0.11 -5.02
CA VAL A 114 -9.71 -0.86 -5.38
C VAL A 114 -9.71 -1.99 -4.37
N ASP A 115 -9.50 -3.21 -4.86
CA ASP A 115 -9.38 -4.38 -4.01
C ASP A 115 -7.89 -4.72 -3.85
N VAL A 116 -7.37 -4.49 -2.65
CA VAL A 116 -5.96 -4.72 -2.34
C VAL A 116 -5.78 -6.19 -1.98
N LYS A 117 -4.95 -6.90 -2.74
CA LYS A 117 -4.59 -8.29 -2.45
C LYS A 117 -3.39 -8.37 -1.51
N PRO A 118 -3.20 -9.48 -0.79
CA PRO A 118 -1.94 -9.71 -0.09
C PRO A 118 -0.75 -9.75 -1.06
N GLY A 119 0.40 -9.26 -0.61
CA GLY A 119 1.61 -9.13 -1.42
C GLY A 119 1.66 -7.81 -2.20
N ASP A 120 2.32 -7.82 -3.35
CA ASP A 120 2.54 -6.64 -4.19
C ASP A 120 1.32 -6.34 -5.07
N ASN A 121 0.89 -5.08 -5.06
CA ASN A 121 -0.19 -4.57 -5.88
C ASN A 121 0.28 -3.31 -6.61
N THR A 122 -0.11 -3.21 -7.87
CA THR A 122 0.15 -2.03 -8.69
C THR A 122 -1.17 -1.44 -9.16
N PHE A 123 -1.43 -0.18 -8.77
CA PHE A 123 -2.62 0.55 -9.20
C PHE A 123 -2.21 1.87 -9.86
N ASP A 124 -2.47 1.99 -11.16
CA ASP A 124 -2.22 3.22 -11.89
C ASP A 124 -3.51 4.03 -12.04
N PHE A 125 -3.42 5.35 -11.83
CA PHE A 125 -4.58 6.25 -11.86
C PHE A 125 -4.35 7.38 -12.88
N ASP A 126 -5.20 7.42 -13.91
CA ASP A 126 -5.28 8.56 -14.82
C ASP A 126 -6.41 9.49 -14.38
N LEU A 127 -6.03 10.56 -13.69
CA LEU A 127 -6.94 11.61 -13.25
C LEU A 127 -7.16 12.62 -14.39
N LYS A 128 -8.38 13.14 -14.45
CA LYS A 128 -8.72 14.26 -15.32
C LYS A 128 -9.11 15.43 -14.45
N SER A 129 -8.51 16.60 -14.68
CA SER A 129 -8.99 17.81 -14.02
C SER A 129 -10.37 18.17 -14.57
N ASP A 130 -11.15 18.86 -13.74
CA ASP A 130 -12.39 19.48 -14.21
C ASP A 130 -12.33 20.97 -13.88
N PRO A 131 -12.25 21.86 -14.90
CA PRO A 131 -12.17 23.30 -14.68
C PRO A 131 -13.43 23.87 -14.01
N ALA A 132 -14.54 23.12 -13.97
CA ALA A 132 -15.75 23.51 -13.24
C ALA A 132 -15.64 23.26 -11.72
N THR A 133 -14.67 22.45 -11.29
CA THR A 133 -14.42 22.22 -9.85
C THR A 133 -13.38 23.24 -9.41
N ALA A 134 -13.74 24.19 -8.54
CA ALA A 134 -12.72 25.09 -7.97
C ALA A 134 -11.71 24.27 -7.14
N PRO A 135 -10.41 24.63 -7.12
CA PRO A 135 -9.47 24.04 -6.17
C PRO A 135 -10.02 24.30 -4.77
N LYS A 136 -10.55 23.26 -4.13
CA LYS A 136 -10.99 23.37 -2.75
C LYS A 136 -9.73 23.59 -1.93
N ALA A 137 -9.51 24.83 -1.49
CA ALA A 137 -8.51 25.12 -0.49
C ALA A 137 -8.71 24.12 0.64
N ALA A 138 -7.66 23.40 1.03
CA ALA A 138 -7.71 22.41 2.08
C ALA A 138 -8.51 22.98 3.26
N ASP A 139 -9.72 22.45 3.48
CA ASP A 139 -10.44 22.68 4.73
C ASP A 139 -9.53 22.08 5.80
N ALA A 140 -8.76 22.94 6.47
CA ALA A 140 -7.99 22.57 7.62
C ALA A 140 -8.95 21.81 8.55
N PRO A 141 -8.66 20.56 8.94
CA PRO A 141 -9.49 19.92 9.94
C PRO A 141 -9.46 20.85 11.15
N ALA A 142 -10.65 21.31 11.54
CA ALA A 142 -10.83 22.11 12.74
C ALA A 142 -10.07 21.41 13.87
N ILE A 143 -9.05 22.09 14.38
CA ILE A 143 -8.32 21.69 15.56
C ILE A 143 -9.39 21.64 16.66
N LEU A 144 -9.69 20.43 17.15
CA LEU A 144 -10.48 20.27 18.37
C LEU A 144 -9.60 20.82 19.50
N ASP A 145 -9.98 21.99 20.03
CA ASP A 145 -9.47 22.57 21.29
C ASP A 145 -9.87 21.69 22.48
#